data_AF-A0A4Y2X136-F1
#
_entry.id   AF-A0A4Y2X136-F1
#
_cell.length_a   1.000
_cell.length_b   1.000
_cell.length_c   1.000
_cell.angle_alpha   90.00
_cell.angle_beta   90.00
_cell.angle_gamma   90.00
#
_symmetry.space_group_name_H-M   'P 1'
#
loop_
_entity.id
_entity.type
_entity.pdbx_description
1 polymer ?
#
loop_
_entity_poly.entity_id
_entity_poly.type
_entity_poly.pdbx_seq_one_letter_code
_entity_poly.pdbx_strand_id
1 'polypeptide(L)' 'VIQETFYNSNFKTIETSSDVKEILDINGDLSLNIKAGTFTIGGFGAYVKSSVQTQNSVDILIKVRFRTVSKISA' A
#
# COMPACT_ATOMS: atom_id res chain seq x y z
N VAL A 1 -28.76 -11.63 9.95
CA VAL A 1 -27.91 -11.11 8.86
C VAL A 1 -26.51 -10.98 9.42
N ILE A 2 -25.56 -11.80 8.98
CA ILE A 2 -24.19 -11.77 9.50
C ILE A 2 -23.52 -10.53 8.91
N GLN A 3 -23.07 -9.63 9.78
CA GLN A 3 -22.31 -8.45 9.40
C GLN A 3 -20.89 -8.92 9.04
N GLU A 4 -20.69 -9.37 7.80
CA GLU A 4 -19.34 -9.71 7.32
C GLU A 4 -18.50 -8.43 7.22
N THR A 5 -17.76 -8.15 8.28
CA THR A 5 -16.70 -7.14 8.24
C THR A 5 -15.53 -7.75 7.50
N PHE A 6 -15.51 -7.58 6.18
CA PHE A 6 -14.42 -8.03 5.32
C PHE A 6 -13.19 -7.16 5.55
N TYR A 7 -12.28 -7.62 6.41
CA TYR A 7 -10.92 -7.08 6.49
C TYR A 7 -9.92 -8.12 5.99
N ASN A 8 -8.88 -7.65 5.32
CA ASN A 8 -7.77 -8.49 4.89
C ASN A 8 -6.47 -7.86 5.40
N SER A 9 -5.61 -8.68 6.00
CA SER A 9 -4.30 -8.25 6.50
C SER A 9 -3.24 -9.14 5.90
N ASN A 10 -2.27 -8.53 5.21
CA ASN A 10 -1.10 -9.22 4.67
C ASN A 10 0.16 -8.50 5.14
N PHE A 11 1.25 -9.23 5.24
CA PHE A 11 2.56 -8.66 5.52
C PHE A 11 3.59 -9.18 4.54
N LYS A 12 4.64 -8.39 4.28
CA LYS A 12 5.77 -8.79 3.45
C LYS A 12 7.05 -8.14 3.97
N THR A 13 8.14 -8.90 4.00
CA THR A 13 9.48 -8.35 4.19
C THR A 13 9.89 -7.59 2.93
N ILE A 14 10.39 -6.37 3.09
CA ILE A 14 10.71 -5.48 1.98
C ILE A 14 12.22 -5.46 1.76
N GLU A 15 12.65 -5.96 0.62
CA GLU A 15 14.06 -5.94 0.19
C GLU A 15 14.26 -4.97 -0.97
N THR A 16 13.24 -4.83 -1.81
CA THR A 16 13.29 -4.02 -3.03
C THR A 16 12.07 -3.12 -3.17
N SER A 17 12.19 -2.11 -4.03
CA SER A 17 11.02 -1.29 -4.41
C SER A 17 9.93 -2.10 -5.13
N SER A 18 10.25 -3.28 -5.68
CA SER A 18 9.27 -4.19 -6.29
C SER A 18 8.37 -4.83 -5.24
N ASP A 19 8.90 -5.19 -4.07
CA ASP A 19 8.12 -5.76 -2.97
C ASP A 19 7.05 -4.79 -2.47
N VAL A 20 7.39 -3.50 -2.42
CA VAL A 20 6.45 -2.43 -2.06
C VAL A 20 5.30 -2.35 -3.07
N LYS A 21 5.60 -2.42 -4.37
CA LYS A 21 4.56 -2.35 -5.42
C LYS A 21 3.63 -3.55 -5.35
N GLU A 22 4.19 -4.73 -5.12
CA GLU A 22 3.44 -5.99 -5.03
C GLU A 22 2.47 -5.98 -3.84
N ILE A 23 2.96 -5.70 -2.62
CA ILE A 23 2.07 -5.68 -1.45
C ILE A 23 1.02 -4.56 -1.55
N LEU A 24 1.38 -3.42 -2.11
CA LEU A 24 0.44 -2.31 -2.31
C LEU A 24 -0.52 -2.52 -3.48
N ASP A 25 -0.28 -3.50 -4.34
CA ASP A 25 -1.06 -3.75 -5.56
C ASP A 25 -1.08 -2.52 -6.49
N ILE A 26 0.11 -1.92 -6.67
CA ILE A 26 0.30 -0.72 -7.49
C ILE A 26 0.79 -1.15 -8.88
N ASN A 27 -0.01 -0.86 -9.90
CA ASN A 27 0.39 -1.11 -11.28
C ASN A 27 1.54 -0.18 -11.74
N GLY A 28 2.20 -0.53 -12.85
CA GLY A 28 3.38 0.17 -13.36
C GLY A 28 3.14 1.66 -13.59
N ASP A 29 2.05 2.01 -14.25
CA ASP A 29 1.72 3.40 -14.59
C ASP A 29 1.44 4.26 -13.35
N LEU A 30 0.70 3.73 -12.37
CA LEU A 30 0.48 4.41 -11.10
C LEU A 30 1.80 4.58 -10.36
N SER A 31 2.68 3.57 -10.35
CA SER A 31 4.00 3.67 -9.74
C SER A 31 4.86 4.77 -10.38
N LEU A 32 4.85 4.88 -11.72
CA LEU A 32 5.59 5.93 -12.44
C LEU A 32 5.03 7.32 -12.13
N ASN A 33 3.70 7.48 -12.14
CA ASN A 33 3.08 8.75 -11.82
C ASN A 33 3.30 9.19 -10.36
N ILE A 34 3.41 8.25 -9.41
CA ILE A 34 3.78 8.55 -8.02
C ILE A 34 5.23 9.04 -7.95
N LYS A 35 6.16 8.34 -8.62
CA LYS A 35 7.59 8.70 -8.65
C LYS A 35 7.84 10.03 -9.36
N ALA A 36 7.10 10.31 -10.42
CA ALA A 36 7.15 11.57 -11.15
C ALA A 36 6.53 12.75 -10.37
N GLY A 37 5.86 12.50 -9.23
CA GLY A 37 5.22 13.53 -8.42
C GLY A 37 3.84 13.95 -8.93
N THR A 38 3.33 13.35 -10.01
CA THR A 38 1.99 13.61 -10.57
C THR A 38 0.87 13.29 -9.58
N PHE A 39 1.04 12.26 -8.75
CA PHE A 39 0.15 11.96 -7.63
C PHE A 39 0.84 12.19 -6.28
N THR A 40 0.16 12.94 -5.42
CA THR A 40 0.53 13.03 -4.01
C THR A 40 -0.24 11.97 -3.23
N ILE A 41 0.47 10.95 -2.78
CA ILE A 41 -0.07 9.93 -1.88
C ILE A 41 0.47 10.22 -0.48
N GLY A 42 -0.44 10.33 0.49
CA GLY A 42 -0.10 10.44 1.91
C GLY A 42 0.10 9.08 2.56
N GLY A 43 0.88 9.04 3.63
CA GLY A 43 1.13 7.82 4.41
C GLY A 43 1.94 6.78 3.62
N PHE A 44 1.38 5.58 3.49
CA PHE A 44 2.08 4.38 3.02
C PHE A 44 2.60 4.43 1.58
N GLY A 45 2.00 5.25 0.71
CA GLY A 45 2.48 5.47 -0.66
C GLY A 45 3.82 6.22 -0.74
N ALA A 46 4.30 6.79 0.37
CA ALA A 46 5.64 7.37 0.44
C ALA A 46 6.76 6.31 0.28
N TYR A 47 6.52 5.05 0.67
CA TYR A 47 7.46 3.95 0.42
C TYR A 47 7.69 3.67 -1.07
N VAL A 48 6.75 4.05 -1.93
CA VAL A 48 6.90 3.93 -3.40
C VAL A 48 7.81 5.03 -3.95
N LYS A 49 7.84 6.18 -3.26
CA LYS A 49 8.68 7.33 -3.60
C LYS A 49 10.14 7.13 -3.16
N SER A 50 10.38 6.47 -2.04
CA SER A 50 11.74 6.21 -1.55
C SER A 50 12.39 5.02 -2.25
N SER A 51 13.70 5.10 -2.48
CA SER A 51 14.51 3.91 -2.77
C SER A 51 14.66 3.12 -1.46
N VAL A 52 14.17 1.88 -1.45
CA VAL A 52 14.46 0.94 -0.36
C VAL A 52 15.97 0.72 -0.32
N GLN A 53 16.62 1.19 0.75
CA GLN A 53 18.04 0.95 1.03
C GLN A 53 18.14 0.32 2.43
N THR A 54 18.00 -1.00 2.50
CA THR A 54 18.09 -1.75 3.75
C THR A 54 19.53 -2.23 3.96
N GLN A 55 20.47 -1.31 4.22
CA GLN A 55 21.76 -1.71 4.77
C GLN A 55 21.59 -1.90 6.28
N ASN A 56 21.68 -3.16 6.73
CA ASN A 56 21.60 -3.58 8.13
C ASN A 56 20.23 -3.39 8.83
N SER A 57 19.14 -3.29 8.07
CA SER A 57 17.77 -3.30 8.62
C SER A 57 16.90 -4.35 7.93
N VAL A 58 15.91 -4.87 8.64
CA VAL A 58 14.83 -5.68 8.07
C VAL A 58 13.56 -4.86 8.15
N ASP A 59 13.03 -4.51 6.99
CA ASP A 59 11.78 -3.75 6.88
C ASP A 59 10.62 -4.73 6.67
N ILE A 60 9.59 -4.66 7.51
CA ILE A 60 8.36 -5.45 7.36
C ILE A 60 7.21 -4.49 7.13
N LEU A 61 6.47 -4.73 6.05
CA LEU A 61 5.35 -3.90 5.66
C LEU A 61 4.05 -4.65 5.87
N ILE A 62 3.12 -4.05 6.63
CA ILE A 62 1.82 -4.64 6.96
C ILE A 62 0.72 -3.83 6.27
N LYS A 63 -0.04 -4.47 5.39
CA LYS A 63 -1.20 -3.88 4.70
C LYS A 63 -2.49 -4.42 5.29
N VAL A 64 -3.30 -3.53 5.86
CA VAL A 64 -4.65 -3.86 6.33
C VAL A 64 -5.66 -3.13 5.45
N ARG A 65 -6.58 -3.90 4.85
CA ARG A 65 -7.66 -3.38 4.02
C ARG A 65 -8.99 -3.55 4.74
N PHE A 66 -9.72 -2.46 4.90
CA PHE A 66 -11.09 -2.46 5.39
C PHE A 66 -12.03 -2.03 4.26
N ARG A 67 -13.17 -2.72 4.12
CA ARG A 67 -14.25 -2.26 3.26
C ARG A 67 -15.28 -1.53 4.11
N THR A 68 -15.42 -0.22 3.89
CA THR A 68 -16.49 0.57 4.50
C THR A 68 -17.66 0.70 3.53
N VAL A 69 -18.88 0.68 4.05
CA VAL A 69 -20.10 0.98 3.29
C VAL A 69 -20.63 2.33 3.76
N SER A 70 -20.78 3.26 2.83
CA SER A 70 -21.45 4.53 3.11
C SER A 70 -22.94 4.34 2.88
N LYS A 71 -23.75 4.45 3.93
CA LYS A 71 -25.20 4.53 3.75
C LYS A 71 -25.53 5.93 3.26
N ILE A 72 -26.08 6.03 2.07
CA ILE A 72 -26.73 7.26 1.60
C ILE A 72 -28.12 7.24 2.24
N SER A 73 -28.34 8.08 3.25
CA SER A 73 -29.68 8.33 3.77
C SER A 73 -30.39 9.27 2.80
N ALA A 74 -31.44 8.79 2.16
CA ALA A 74 -32.36 9.58 1.35
C ALA A 74 -33.35 10.35 2.23
#